data_AF-A0A9W9N441-F1
#
_entry.id   AF-A0A9W9N441-F1
#
_cell.length_a   1.000
_cell.length_b   1.000
_cell.length_c   1.000
_cell.angle_alpha   90.00
_cell.angle_beta   90.00
_cell.angle_gamma   90.00
#
_symmetry.space_group_name_H-M   'P 1'
#
loop_
_entity.id
_entity.type
_entity.pdbx_description
1 polymer ?
#
loop_
_entity_poly.entity_id
_entity_poly.type
_entity_poly.pdbx_seq_one_letter_code
_entity_poly.pdbx_strand_id
1 'polypeptide(L)'
;MITSTILCIPRGLALCSVQFVPAFMDASPAKCGPKSNGTATVPLHQGAPLRILPLGDSITFGYDELSEKSYRRYLKCLLHSGGNPVTLIGSIQHGDWANNLNDGFNLHTIDQNLEAGTPELTRKAEGPNIILLHAGTVNFVLKLNVTNAVSRLSNLVDFITEHNPAALLVVAQLIPNANATTPSFINHYNSQVPEVVQSRAQSG
;
A
#
# COMPACT_ATOMS: atom_id res chain seq x y z
N MET A 1 18.62 -7.10 -4.32
CA MET A 1 17.97 -7.13 -2.98
C MET A 1 17.19 -5.83 -2.85
N ILE A 2 15.86 -5.88 -2.89
CA ILE A 2 15.00 -4.71 -2.79
C ILE A 2 14.39 -4.73 -1.39
N THR A 3 14.99 -3.98 -0.47
CA THR A 3 14.36 -3.64 0.81
C THR A 3 13.50 -2.41 0.58
N SER A 4 12.21 -2.59 0.33
CA SER A 4 11.24 -1.51 0.48
C SER A 4 10.97 -1.34 1.97
N THR A 5 11.34 -0.19 2.53
CA THR A 5 11.01 0.15 3.91
C THR A 5 9.55 0.55 3.96
N ILE A 6 8.74 -0.21 4.69
CA ILE A 6 7.36 0.11 4.98
C ILE A 6 7.34 0.98 6.24
N LEU A 7 6.76 2.18 6.15
CA LEU A 7 6.56 3.04 7.31
C LEU A 7 5.07 3.15 7.64
N CYS A 8 4.77 2.99 8.92
CA CYS A 8 3.41 3.00 9.45
C CYS A 8 3.19 4.24 10.32
N ILE A 9 1.95 4.74 10.36
CA ILE A 9 1.49 5.71 11.36
C ILE A 9 0.66 4.98 12.41
N PRO A 10 1.23 4.52 13.54
CA PRO A 10 0.46 4.02 14.67
C PRO A 10 0.11 5.16 15.65
N ARG A 11 -1.05 5.03 16.33
CA ARG A 11 -1.28 5.76 17.58
C ARG A 11 -0.53 5.05 18.72
N GLY A 12 0.53 5.69 19.23
CA GLY A 12 1.38 5.23 20.33
C GLY A 12 2.85 5.07 19.93
N LEU A 13 3.78 5.36 20.86
CA LEU A 13 5.23 5.58 20.69
C LEU A 13 6.07 4.48 19.97
N ALA A 14 5.48 3.45 19.38
CA ALA A 14 6.22 2.38 18.74
C ALA A 14 6.34 2.59 17.21
N LEU A 15 7.55 2.91 16.75
CA LEU A 15 7.95 2.72 15.36
C LEU A 15 7.76 1.23 15.00
N CYS A 16 6.87 0.92 14.05
CA CYS A 16 6.72 -0.43 13.53
C CYS A 16 7.61 -0.59 12.29
N SER A 17 8.77 -1.20 12.46
CA SER A 17 9.63 -1.62 11.34
C SER A 17 9.24 -3.03 10.90
N VAL A 18 8.53 -3.14 9.78
CA VAL A 18 8.22 -4.45 9.19
C VAL A 18 9.31 -4.80 8.18
N GLN A 19 10.17 -5.76 8.53
CA GLN A 19 11.12 -6.37 7.58
C GLN A 19 10.48 -7.58 6.91
N PHE A 20 10.40 -7.55 5.57
CA PHE A 20 9.93 -8.69 4.78
C PHE A 20 11.05 -9.73 4.67
N VAL A 21 10.82 -10.93 5.21
CA VAL A 21 11.68 -12.10 4.97
C VAL A 21 11.20 -12.80 3.70
N PRO A 22 12.07 -13.19 2.75
CA PRO A 22 11.64 -13.85 1.53
C PRO A 22 11.14 -15.27 1.85
N ALA A 23 9.83 -15.50 1.68
CA ALA A 23 9.27 -16.84 1.64
C ALA A 23 9.29 -17.36 0.19
N PHE A 24 9.74 -18.60 0.02
CA PHE A 24 9.78 -19.29 -1.27
C PHE A 24 8.37 -19.35 -1.90
N MET A 25 8.29 -18.93 -3.15
CA MET A 25 7.06 -18.87 -3.93
C MET A 25 6.61 -20.29 -4.30
N ASP A 26 5.44 -20.71 -3.83
CA ASP A 26 4.69 -21.80 -4.48
C ASP A 26 3.31 -21.25 -4.85
N ALA A 27 3.15 -20.99 -6.14
CA ALA A 27 1.95 -20.43 -6.73
C ALA A 27 0.99 -21.58 -7.04
N SER A 28 -0.12 -21.66 -6.31
CA SER A 28 -1.27 -22.47 -6.74
C SER A 28 -2.53 -21.60 -6.82
N PRO A 29 -3.35 -21.72 -7.88
CA PRO A 29 -4.23 -20.63 -8.29
C PRO A 29 -5.52 -20.49 -7.49
N ALA A 30 -5.89 -21.42 -6.59
CA ALA A 30 -7.28 -21.49 -6.12
C ALA A 30 -7.54 -21.21 -4.63
N LYS A 31 -6.52 -21.22 -3.76
CA LYS A 31 -6.70 -21.02 -2.31
C LYS A 31 -5.49 -20.30 -1.73
N CYS A 32 -5.68 -19.49 -0.68
CA CYS A 32 -4.58 -19.12 0.20
C CYS A 32 -4.09 -20.42 0.86
N GLY A 33 -3.21 -21.13 0.18
CA GLY A 33 -2.67 -22.41 0.63
C GLY A 33 -1.58 -22.17 1.66
N PRO A 34 -1.51 -22.97 2.74
CA PRO A 34 -0.50 -22.78 3.77
C PRO A 34 0.85 -23.26 3.27
N LYS A 35 1.87 -22.39 3.26
CA LYS A 35 3.28 -22.80 3.29
C LYS A 35 4.14 -21.86 4.12
N SER A 36 4.29 -22.19 5.40
CA SER A 36 5.61 -22.48 5.99
C SER A 36 5.46 -23.23 7.33
N ASN A 37 6.25 -24.29 7.50
CA ASN A 37 6.60 -24.80 8.82
C ASN A 37 7.45 -23.74 9.52
N GLY A 38 6.95 -23.17 10.62
CA GLY A 38 7.78 -22.38 11.53
C GLY A 38 7.09 -21.13 12.05
N THR A 39 6.89 -21.12 13.37
CA THR A 39 6.35 -20.02 14.21
C THR A 39 4.87 -19.69 13.99
N ALA A 40 4.07 -19.93 15.03
CA ALA A 40 2.70 -19.42 15.11
C ALA A 40 2.74 -17.89 14.96
N THR A 41 2.30 -17.38 13.82
CA THR A 41 2.08 -15.95 13.62
C THR A 41 0.95 -15.52 14.53
N VAL A 42 1.24 -14.64 15.49
CA VAL A 42 0.21 -14.02 16.33
C VAL A 42 -0.67 -13.14 15.43
N PRO A 43 -2.00 -13.32 15.44
CA PRO A 43 -2.89 -12.49 14.64
C PRO A 43 -2.77 -11.01 14.97
N LEU A 44 -2.86 -10.15 13.96
CA LEU A 44 -2.90 -8.71 14.16
C LEU A 44 -4.14 -8.34 14.97
N HIS A 45 -3.96 -7.52 16.01
CA HIS A 45 -5.05 -7.04 16.86
C HIS A 45 -6.04 -8.15 17.26
N GLN A 46 -5.51 -9.28 17.76
CA GLN A 46 -6.31 -10.42 18.25
C GLN A 46 -7.23 -11.05 17.18
N GLY A 47 -6.85 -10.99 15.90
CA GLY A 47 -7.62 -11.60 14.82
C GLY A 47 -8.77 -10.72 14.33
N ALA A 48 -8.72 -9.42 14.60
CA ALA A 48 -9.73 -8.49 14.13
C ALA A 48 -9.88 -8.52 12.59
N PRO A 49 -11.11 -8.36 12.07
CA PRO A 49 -11.33 -8.24 10.63
C PRO A 49 -10.62 -7.00 10.05
N LEU A 50 -9.90 -7.20 8.96
CA LEU A 50 -9.15 -6.17 8.26
C LEU A 50 -9.91 -5.75 7.01
N ARG A 51 -10.32 -4.48 6.95
CA ARG A 51 -10.85 -3.81 5.76
C ARG A 51 -9.75 -2.95 5.17
N ILE A 52 -9.09 -3.51 4.16
CA ILE A 52 -7.87 -2.94 3.59
C ILE A 52 -8.25 -2.22 2.30
N LEU A 53 -7.90 -0.94 2.19
CA LEU A 53 -7.96 -0.18 0.95
C LEU A 53 -6.56 -0.12 0.32
N PRO A 54 -6.27 -0.86 -0.76
CA PRO A 54 -5.08 -0.66 -1.57
C PRO A 54 -5.29 0.56 -2.46
N LEU A 55 -4.51 1.62 -2.24
CA LEU A 55 -4.58 2.88 -2.97
C LEU A 55 -3.25 3.13 -3.69
N GLY A 56 -3.29 3.45 -4.97
CA GLY A 56 -2.07 3.80 -5.70
C GLY A 56 -2.21 3.81 -7.21
N ASP A 57 -1.07 3.64 -7.88
CA ASP A 57 -0.99 3.65 -9.34
C ASP A 57 -1.13 2.24 -9.95
N SER A 58 -0.58 2.05 -11.16
CA SER A 58 -0.62 0.81 -11.92
C SER A 58 0.00 -0.39 -11.19
N ILE A 59 0.89 -0.17 -10.23
CA ILE A 59 1.48 -1.23 -9.39
C ILE A 59 0.43 -1.77 -8.40
N THR A 60 -0.39 -0.90 -7.83
CA THR A 60 -1.52 -1.30 -6.98
C THR A 60 -2.60 -1.98 -7.82
N PHE A 61 -2.90 -1.46 -9.01
CA PHE A 61 -3.85 -2.08 -9.95
C PHE A 61 -3.40 -3.50 -10.37
N GLY A 62 -2.10 -3.66 -10.65
CA GLY A 62 -1.50 -4.85 -11.25
C GLY A 62 -1.52 -4.81 -12.79
N TYR A 63 -1.13 -3.67 -13.37
CA TYR A 63 -1.09 -3.46 -14.83
C TYR A 63 0.08 -4.21 -15.48
N ASP A 64 -0.17 -4.79 -16.66
CA ASP A 64 0.81 -5.47 -17.53
C ASP A 64 1.52 -6.69 -16.92
N GLU A 65 1.08 -7.16 -15.75
CA GLU A 65 1.54 -8.43 -15.20
C GLU A 65 0.49 -9.51 -15.46
N LEU A 66 0.81 -10.44 -16.37
CA LEU A 66 0.05 -11.68 -16.61
C LEU A 66 -0.38 -12.26 -15.26
N SER A 67 -1.70 -12.36 -15.06
CA SER A 67 -2.39 -12.97 -13.92
C SER A 67 -1.48 -13.28 -12.74
N GLU A 68 -1.34 -12.36 -11.75
CA GLU A 68 -0.97 -12.61 -10.33
C GLU A 68 -0.05 -11.58 -9.61
N LYS A 69 0.20 -10.35 -10.09
CA LYS A 69 1.30 -9.57 -9.48
C LYS A 69 1.07 -8.10 -9.12
N SER A 70 -0.15 -7.78 -8.68
CA SER A 70 -0.24 -6.81 -7.59
C SER A 70 0.18 -7.48 -6.27
N TYR A 71 0.76 -6.73 -5.34
CA TYR A 71 1.06 -7.23 -3.98
C TYR A 71 -0.21 -7.68 -3.22
N ARG A 72 -1.40 -7.21 -3.65
CA ARG A 72 -2.69 -7.38 -2.97
C ARG A 72 -3.01 -8.83 -2.63
N ARG A 73 -2.90 -9.76 -3.58
CA ARG A 73 -3.27 -11.17 -3.37
C ARG A 73 -2.34 -11.84 -2.36
N TYR A 74 -1.04 -11.66 -2.53
CA TYR A 74 -0.04 -12.24 -1.63
C TYR A 74 -0.24 -11.73 -0.20
N LEU A 75 -0.35 -10.41 -0.03
CA LEU A 75 -0.56 -9.79 1.28
C LEU A 75 -1.86 -10.26 1.94
N LYS A 76 -2.95 -10.32 1.18
CA LYS A 76 -4.22 -10.86 1.66
C LYS A 76 -4.07 -12.28 2.18
N CYS A 77 -3.41 -13.16 1.42
CA CYS A 77 -3.20 -14.55 1.85
C CYS A 77 -2.28 -14.66 3.06
N LEU A 78 -1.25 -13.81 3.16
CA LEU A 78 -0.36 -13.77 4.31
C LEU A 78 -1.11 -13.37 5.58
N LEU A 79 -1.91 -12.30 5.53
CA LEU A 79 -2.71 -11.83 6.66
C LEU A 79 -3.80 -12.83 7.05
N HIS A 80 -4.43 -13.46 6.06
CA HIS A 80 -5.43 -14.49 6.31
C HIS A 80 -4.84 -15.72 6.98
N SER A 81 -3.71 -16.21 6.48
CA SER A 81 -2.97 -17.33 7.09
C SER A 81 -2.44 -16.97 8.48
N GLY A 82 -2.20 -15.68 8.73
CA GLY A 82 -1.85 -15.12 10.03
C GLY A 82 -3.00 -15.05 11.04
N GLY A 83 -4.24 -15.43 10.65
CA GLY A 83 -5.40 -15.49 11.55
C GLY A 83 -6.32 -14.27 11.52
N ASN A 84 -6.17 -13.37 10.54
CA ASN A 84 -7.08 -12.24 10.35
C ASN A 84 -8.07 -12.47 9.20
N PRO A 85 -9.39 -12.28 9.38
CA PRO A 85 -10.31 -12.13 8.25
C PRO A 85 -9.92 -10.89 7.44
N VAL A 86 -9.80 -11.00 6.12
CA VAL A 86 -9.34 -9.90 5.25
C VAL A 86 -10.33 -9.63 4.13
N THR A 87 -10.80 -8.39 4.06
CA THR A 87 -11.61 -7.85 2.97
C THR A 87 -10.85 -6.71 2.31
N LEU A 88 -10.49 -6.87 1.04
CA LEU A 88 -10.04 -5.74 0.22
C LEU A 88 -11.25 -4.90 -0.18
N ILE A 89 -11.15 -3.58 -0.05
CA ILE A 89 -12.17 -2.62 -0.50
C ILE A 89 -11.57 -1.71 -1.57
N GLY A 90 -12.43 -0.99 -2.29
CA GLY A 90 -12.05 -0.14 -3.41
C GLY A 90 -13.13 -0.09 -4.48
N SER A 91 -13.01 0.87 -5.38
CA SER A 91 -13.92 1.13 -6.50
C SER A 91 -13.65 0.25 -7.73
N ILE A 92 -12.43 -0.32 -7.85
CA ILE A 92 -11.99 -1.10 -9.00
C ILE A 92 -11.92 -2.58 -8.64
N GLN A 93 -12.53 -3.42 -9.47
CA GLN A 93 -12.36 -4.87 -9.42
C GLN A 93 -11.36 -5.34 -10.48
N HIS A 94 -10.18 -5.83 -10.07
CA HIS A 94 -9.16 -6.30 -11.02
C HIS A 94 -8.32 -7.47 -10.46
N GLY A 95 -8.20 -8.54 -11.26
CA GLY A 95 -7.51 -9.79 -10.96
C GLY A 95 -8.41 -11.01 -11.10
N ASP A 96 -7.85 -12.21 -11.29
CA ASP A 96 -8.61 -13.47 -11.38
C ASP A 96 -8.61 -14.23 -10.04
N TRP A 97 -9.18 -13.61 -9.00
CA TRP A 97 -9.32 -14.21 -7.66
C TRP A 97 -10.44 -13.54 -6.86
N ALA A 98 -10.92 -14.22 -5.81
CA ALA A 98 -12.00 -13.71 -4.97
C ALA A 98 -11.59 -12.49 -4.12
N ASN A 99 -12.49 -11.51 -4.02
CA ASN A 99 -12.31 -10.23 -3.32
C ASN A 99 -10.97 -9.56 -3.69
N ASN A 100 -10.97 -9.02 -4.90
CA ASN A 100 -9.90 -8.40 -5.67
C ASN A 100 -10.15 -6.89 -5.88
N LEU A 101 -10.94 -6.26 -5.00
CA LEU A 101 -11.19 -4.83 -5.01
C LEU A 101 -9.92 -4.03 -4.67
N ASN A 102 -9.81 -2.83 -5.23
CA ASN A 102 -8.71 -1.88 -5.02
C ASN A 102 -9.05 -0.50 -5.57
N ASP A 103 -8.24 0.50 -5.22
CA ASP A 103 -8.16 1.82 -5.84
C ASP A 103 -6.76 2.02 -6.44
N GLY A 104 -6.38 1.11 -7.34
CA GLY A 104 -5.20 1.24 -8.18
C GLY A 104 -5.56 1.90 -9.50
N PHE A 105 -5.01 3.06 -9.79
CA PHE A 105 -5.35 3.82 -11.00
C PHE A 105 -4.16 3.89 -11.96
N ASN A 106 -4.34 3.33 -13.15
CA ASN A 106 -3.28 3.30 -14.15
C ASN A 106 -2.94 4.73 -14.61
N LEU A 107 -1.63 5.03 -14.69
CA LEU A 107 -1.13 6.32 -15.15
C LEU A 107 -1.57 7.54 -14.32
N HIS A 108 -1.96 7.35 -13.05
CA HIS A 108 -2.26 8.45 -12.15
C HIS A 108 -1.05 8.95 -11.36
N THR A 109 -0.84 10.26 -11.38
CA THR A 109 0.04 10.97 -10.44
C THR A 109 -0.53 10.95 -9.01
N ILE A 110 0.26 11.40 -8.03
CA ILE A 110 -0.16 11.45 -6.61
C ILE A 110 -1.49 12.20 -6.41
N ASP A 111 -1.67 13.34 -7.08
CA ASP A 111 -2.88 14.16 -7.02
C ASP A 111 -4.08 13.51 -7.70
N GLN A 112 -3.86 12.83 -8.83
CA GLN A 112 -4.93 12.08 -9.49
C GLN A 112 -5.36 10.85 -8.68
N ASN A 113 -4.43 10.22 -7.95
CA ASN A 113 -4.76 9.16 -6.99
C ASN A 113 -5.58 9.70 -5.81
N LEU A 114 -5.25 10.89 -5.30
CA LEU A 114 -6.06 11.55 -4.26
C LEU A 114 -7.49 11.80 -4.75
N GLU A 115 -7.64 12.43 -5.92
CA GLU A 115 -8.94 12.75 -6.49
C GLU A 115 -9.78 11.47 -6.72
N ALA A 116 -9.20 10.48 -7.39
CA ALA A 116 -9.91 9.25 -7.71
C ALA A 116 -10.22 8.36 -6.50
N GLY A 117 -9.35 8.36 -5.47
CA GLY A 117 -9.56 7.59 -4.22
C GLY A 117 -10.44 8.30 -3.19
N THR A 118 -10.77 9.58 -3.38
CA THR A 118 -11.58 10.37 -2.43
C THR A 118 -12.91 9.69 -2.04
N PRO A 119 -13.68 9.08 -2.96
CA PRO A 119 -14.93 8.41 -2.59
C PRO A 119 -14.76 7.30 -1.55
N GLU A 120 -13.71 6.47 -1.65
CA GLU A 120 -13.44 5.40 -0.69
C GLU A 120 -12.79 5.92 0.59
N LEU A 121 -11.90 6.93 0.48
CA LEU A 121 -11.27 7.58 1.62
C LEU A 121 -12.24 8.34 2.52
N THR A 122 -13.37 8.79 1.98
CA THR A 122 -14.39 9.54 2.73
C THR A 122 -15.61 8.69 3.13
N ARG A 123 -15.62 7.40 2.76
CA ARG A 123 -16.71 6.46 3.06
C ARG A 123 -16.87 6.25 4.57
N LYS A 124 -17.98 6.73 5.14
CA LYS A 124 -18.25 6.65 6.58
C LYS A 124 -18.70 5.26 7.05
N ALA A 125 -19.59 4.60 6.31
CA ALA A 125 -20.04 3.26 6.63
C ALA A 125 -19.07 2.22 6.03
N GLU A 126 -18.53 1.33 6.86
CA GLU A 126 -17.64 0.24 6.42
C GLU A 126 -16.33 0.72 5.75
N GLY A 127 -15.87 1.93 6.06
CA GLY A 127 -14.59 2.47 5.60
C GLY A 127 -13.37 1.64 6.02
N PRO A 128 -12.19 1.94 5.44
CA PRO A 128 -10.98 1.18 5.71
C PRO A 128 -10.54 1.29 7.17
N ASN A 129 -9.97 0.21 7.70
CA ASN A 129 -9.17 0.25 8.92
C ASN A 129 -7.67 0.06 8.65
N ILE A 130 -7.30 -0.28 7.42
CA ILE A 130 -5.94 -0.25 6.90
C ILE A 130 -5.98 0.39 5.52
N ILE A 131 -5.07 1.33 5.27
CA ILE A 131 -4.86 1.94 3.95
C ILE A 131 -3.43 1.66 3.55
N LEU A 132 -3.25 1.08 2.35
CA LEU A 132 -1.93 0.82 1.78
C LEU A 132 -1.72 1.81 0.64
N LEU A 133 -0.75 2.70 0.80
CA LEU A 133 -0.48 3.75 -0.16
C LEU A 133 0.84 3.48 -0.91
N HIS A 134 0.75 3.34 -2.24
CA HIS A 134 1.90 3.35 -3.15
C HIS A 134 1.62 4.28 -4.33
N ALA A 135 2.11 5.53 -4.25
CA ALA A 135 1.82 6.55 -5.25
C ALA A 135 3.07 7.40 -5.54
N GLY A 136 3.30 7.72 -6.82
CA GLY A 136 4.39 8.62 -7.25
C GLY A 136 5.17 8.14 -8.47
N THR A 137 5.05 6.88 -8.86
CA THR A 137 5.77 6.32 -10.02
C THR A 137 5.54 7.15 -11.27
N VAL A 138 4.27 7.50 -11.53
CA VAL A 138 3.84 8.23 -12.72
C VAL A 138 4.41 9.65 -12.78
N ASN A 139 4.55 10.33 -11.64
CA ASN A 139 5.17 11.66 -11.58
C ASN A 139 6.59 11.64 -12.18
N PHE A 140 7.35 10.58 -11.93
CA PHE A 140 8.74 10.49 -12.39
C PHE A 140 8.89 9.84 -13.76
N VAL A 141 8.04 8.86 -14.10
CA VAL A 141 8.07 8.21 -15.42
C VAL A 141 7.59 9.17 -16.51
N LEU A 142 6.50 9.90 -16.26
CA LEU A 142 5.95 10.87 -17.22
C LEU A 142 6.51 12.29 -17.04
N LYS A 143 7.41 12.49 -16.07
CA LYS A 143 8.00 13.80 -15.71
C LYS A 143 6.96 14.88 -15.40
N LEU A 144 5.88 14.49 -14.73
CA LEU A 144 4.79 15.38 -14.33
C LEU A 144 4.93 15.77 -12.85
N ASN A 145 4.97 17.07 -12.57
CA ASN A 145 5.03 17.61 -11.20
C ASN A 145 6.19 17.06 -10.34
N VAL A 146 7.33 16.73 -10.96
CA VAL A 146 8.49 16.09 -10.30
C VAL A 146 8.96 16.84 -9.05
N THR A 147 9.13 18.17 -9.15
CA THR A 147 9.65 19.01 -8.04
C THR A 147 8.73 19.01 -6.82
N ASN A 148 7.41 18.88 -7.03
CA ASN A 148 6.42 18.97 -5.96
C ASN A 148 5.90 17.58 -5.53
N ALA A 149 6.54 16.49 -5.96
CA ALA A 149 6.04 15.14 -5.66
C ALA A 149 6.00 14.85 -4.16
N VAL A 150 7.00 15.30 -3.39
CA VAL A 150 7.06 15.10 -1.94
C VAL A 150 5.97 15.89 -1.22
N SER A 151 5.77 17.17 -1.55
CA SER A 151 4.69 17.97 -0.94
C SER A 151 3.31 17.45 -1.31
N ARG A 152 3.12 16.92 -2.53
CA ARG A 152 1.88 16.25 -2.93
C ARG A 152 1.65 14.96 -2.15
N LEU A 153 2.69 14.17 -1.86
CA LEU A 153 2.57 13.02 -0.98
C LEU A 153 2.12 13.46 0.42
N SER A 154 2.74 14.51 0.98
CA SER A 154 2.33 15.06 2.28
C SER A 154 0.85 15.42 2.30
N ASN A 155 0.35 16.12 1.27
CA ASN A 155 -1.07 16.49 1.19
C ASN A 155 -2.00 15.27 1.09
N LEU A 156 -1.60 14.23 0.35
CA LEU A 156 -2.37 12.99 0.27
C LEU A 156 -2.38 12.26 1.63
N VAL A 157 -1.25 12.17 2.32
CA VAL A 157 -1.16 11.60 3.67
C VAL A 157 -2.05 12.38 4.64
N ASP A 158 -1.99 13.71 4.62
CA ASP A 158 -2.79 14.59 5.47
C ASP A 158 -4.29 14.33 5.25
N PHE A 159 -4.73 14.33 3.99
CA PHE A 159 -6.12 14.04 3.63
C PHE A 159 -6.58 12.66 4.12
N ILE A 160 -5.75 11.63 3.95
CA ILE A 160 -6.06 10.27 4.40
C ILE A 160 -6.24 10.25 5.92
N THR A 161 -5.28 10.83 6.66
CA THR A 161 -5.30 10.84 8.14
C THR A 161 -6.45 11.65 8.71
N GLU A 162 -6.84 12.74 8.04
CA GLU A 162 -8.00 13.56 8.43
C GLU A 162 -9.32 12.79 8.30
N HIS A 163 -9.49 12.04 7.21
CA HIS A 163 -10.74 11.35 6.91
C HIS A 163 -10.84 9.94 7.53
N ASN A 164 -9.69 9.33 7.83
CA ASN A 164 -9.58 7.98 8.39
C ASN A 164 -8.70 7.97 9.66
N PRO A 165 -9.01 8.77 10.70
CA PRO A 165 -8.13 8.96 11.86
C PRO A 165 -7.95 7.72 12.74
N ALA A 166 -8.74 6.66 12.51
CA ALA A 166 -8.64 5.38 13.21
C ALA A 166 -7.99 4.28 12.36
N ALA A 167 -7.71 4.54 11.08
CA ALA A 167 -7.11 3.56 10.19
C ALA A 167 -5.58 3.55 10.34
N LEU A 168 -4.98 2.38 10.19
CA LEU A 168 -3.54 2.26 9.99
C LEU A 168 -3.19 2.67 8.55
N LEU A 169 -2.50 3.80 8.39
CA LEU A 169 -1.91 4.17 7.11
C LEU A 169 -0.50 3.59 6.99
N VAL A 170 -0.29 2.85 5.91
CA VAL A 170 0.99 2.27 5.52
C VAL A 170 1.43 2.91 4.22
N VAL A 171 2.55 3.64 4.24
CA VAL A 171 3.08 4.32 3.05
C VAL A 171 4.33 3.58 2.56
N ALA A 172 4.28 3.12 1.31
CA ALA A 172 5.39 2.43 0.68
C ALA A 172 6.32 3.42 -0.03
N GLN A 173 7.63 3.17 0.08
CA GLN A 173 8.59 3.71 -0.88
C GLN A 173 8.34 3.11 -2.27
N LEU A 174 8.59 3.90 -3.32
CA LEU A 174 8.46 3.48 -4.69
C LEU A 174 9.46 2.37 -5.03
N ILE A 175 9.00 1.37 -5.77
CA ILE A 175 9.89 0.35 -6.34
C ILE A 175 10.88 0.96 -7.33
N PRO A 176 12.08 0.37 -7.51
CA PRO A 176 13.02 0.81 -8.53
C PRO A 176 12.41 0.76 -9.93
N ASN A 177 12.74 1.75 -10.77
CA ASN A 177 12.32 1.79 -12.17
C ASN A 177 13.54 1.55 -13.09
N ALA A 178 13.36 0.77 -14.16
CA ALA A 178 14.43 0.42 -15.09
C ALA A 178 14.77 1.54 -16.11
N ASN A 179 13.94 2.57 -16.26
CA ASN A 179 14.25 3.73 -17.10
C ASN A 179 15.48 4.45 -16.54
N ALA A 180 16.48 4.76 -17.37
CA ALA A 180 17.74 5.34 -16.93
C ALA A 180 17.64 6.73 -16.25
N THR A 181 16.59 7.52 -16.55
CA THR A 181 16.47 8.91 -16.07
C THR A 181 15.62 9.07 -14.81
N THR A 182 14.87 8.03 -14.45
CA THR A 182 13.94 7.97 -13.32
C THR A 182 14.58 7.62 -11.95
N PRO A 183 15.71 6.87 -11.82
CA PRO A 183 16.13 6.34 -10.52
C PRO A 183 16.59 7.43 -9.56
N SER A 184 17.21 8.51 -10.04
CA SER A 184 17.63 9.62 -9.18
C SER A 184 16.43 10.31 -8.53
N PHE A 185 15.35 10.54 -9.28
CA PHE A 185 14.12 11.12 -8.75
C PHE A 185 13.42 10.18 -7.76
N ILE A 186 13.32 8.89 -8.08
CA ILE A 186 12.74 7.89 -7.18
C ILE A 186 13.56 7.80 -5.88
N ASN A 187 14.89 7.75 -5.96
CA ASN A 187 15.74 7.66 -4.79
C ASN A 187 15.61 8.89 -3.89
N HIS A 188 15.58 10.08 -4.49
CA HIS A 188 15.33 11.32 -3.75
C HIS A 188 13.95 11.32 -3.09
N TYR A 189 12.90 10.97 -3.83
CA TYR A 189 11.55 10.87 -3.29
C TYR A 189 11.47 9.87 -2.12
N ASN A 190 12.00 8.66 -2.32
CA ASN A 190 12.03 7.60 -1.31
C ASN A 190 12.81 8.00 -0.06
N SER A 191 13.83 8.84 -0.18
CA SER A 191 14.57 9.35 0.99
C SER A 191 13.74 10.31 1.85
N GLN A 192 12.71 10.95 1.27
CA GLN A 192 11.83 11.89 1.98
C GLN A 192 10.59 11.22 2.58
N VAL A 193 10.16 10.06 2.03
CA VAL A 193 8.98 9.32 2.54
C VAL A 193 9.03 9.10 4.06
N PRO A 194 10.17 8.69 4.66
CA PRO A 194 10.23 8.48 6.11
C PRO A 194 9.85 9.70 6.94
N GLU A 195 10.37 10.88 6.57
CA GLU A 195 10.10 12.13 7.29
C GLU A 195 8.64 12.58 7.12
N VAL A 196 8.08 12.43 5.91
CA VAL A 196 6.66 12.70 5.65
C VAL A 196 5.78 11.88 6.59
N VAL A 197 6.05 10.59 6.73
CA VAL A 197 5.26 9.72 7.60
C VAL A 197 5.51 10.01 9.08
N GLN A 198 6.77 10.16 9.49
CA GLN A 198 7.15 10.34 10.89
C GLN A 198 6.60 11.64 11.49
N SER A 199 6.63 12.73 10.72
CA SER A 199 6.07 14.02 11.16
C SER A 199 4.56 13.95 11.46
N ARG A 200 3.79 13.15 10.70
CA ARG A 200 2.36 12.93 10.98
C ARG A 200 2.16 11.95 12.13
N ALA A 201 2.94 10.87 12.20
CA ALA A 201 2.84 9.92 13.32
C ALA A 201 3.10 10.54 14.69
N GLN A 202 3.97 11.56 14.76
CA GLN A 202 4.21 12.33 15.98
C GLN A 202 3.08 13.30 16.32
N SER A 203 2.24 13.67 15.34
CA SER A 203 1.18 14.67 15.51
C SER A 203 -0.18 14.08 15.98
N GLY A 204 -0.32 12.75 15.98
CA GLY A 204 -1.46 12.02 16.58
C GLY A 204 -2.54 11.58 15.59
#